data_AF-T0GPB7-F1
#
_entry.id   AF-T0GPB7-F1
#
_cell.length_a   1.000
_cell.length_b   1.000
_cell.length_c   1.000
_cell.angle_alpha   90.00
_cell.angle_beta   90.00
_cell.angle_gamma   90.00
#
_symmetry.space_group_name_H-M   'P 1'
#
loop_
_entity.id
_entity.type
_entity.pdbx_description
1 polymer ?
#
loop_
_entity_poly.entity_id
_entity_poly.type
_entity_poly.pdbx_seq_one_letter_code
_entity_poly.pdbx_strand_id
1 'polypeptide(L)'
;MNTNEIFEPGFFTLLFNFYGYYLPYILFALWASLALVDLARREDVTPKQGSLWTAAIVVIPLLGAGAYHIFGGSKIPDWAKKSLVYGGGGLLILVILVSSLAKF
;
A
#
# COMPACT_ATOMS: atom_id res chain seq x y z
N MET A 1 -46.30 12.64 9.44
CA MET A 1 -45.24 11.96 10.21
C MET A 1 -44.18 11.58 9.21
N ASN A 2 -43.10 12.36 9.10
CA ASN A 2 -42.00 12.04 8.19
C ASN A 2 -41.27 10.82 8.78
N THR A 3 -41.47 9.66 8.17
CA THR A 3 -40.58 8.54 8.36
C THR A 3 -39.24 8.94 7.75
N ASN A 4 -38.26 9.26 8.59
CA ASN A 4 -36.88 9.34 8.14
C ASN A 4 -36.53 7.95 7.61
N GLU A 5 -36.57 7.79 6.28
CA GLU A 5 -36.10 6.57 5.64
C GLU A 5 -34.60 6.45 5.94
N ILE A 6 -34.24 5.47 6.77
CA ILE A 6 -32.85 5.11 6.98
C ILE A 6 -32.42 4.42 5.69
N PHE A 7 -31.72 5.15 4.82
CA PHE A 7 -31.12 4.57 3.63
C PHE A 7 -29.93 3.70 4.05
N GLU A 8 -30.14 2.39 4.03
CA GLU A 8 -29.06 1.42 4.24
C GLU A 8 -28.02 1.57 3.12
N PRO A 9 -26.71 1.65 3.46
CA PRO A 9 -25.68 1.75 2.45
C PRO A 9 -25.68 0.53 1.54
N GLY A 10 -25.66 0.77 0.23
CA GLY A 10 -25.56 -0.29 -0.76
C GLY A 10 -24.24 -1.05 -0.65
N PHE A 11 -24.22 -2.29 -1.18
CA PHE A 11 -23.06 -3.17 -1.14
C PHE A 11 -21.74 -2.49 -1.57
N PHE A 12 -21.76 -1.72 -2.66
CA PHE A 12 -20.56 -1.03 -3.15
C PHE A 12 -20.09 0.08 -2.22
N THR A 13 -21.00 0.83 -1.59
CA THR A 13 -20.65 1.82 -0.57
C THR A 13 -19.93 1.17 0.59
N LEU A 14 -20.44 0.04 1.08
CA LEU A 14 -19.79 -0.73 2.16
C LEU A 14 -18.42 -1.25 1.72
N LEU A 15 -18.33 -1.82 0.52
CA LEU A 15 -17.10 -2.39 -0.03
C LEU A 15 -16.00 -1.33 -0.16
N PHE A 16 -16.29 -0.19 -0.78
CA PHE A 16 -15.32 0.88 -0.99
C PHE A 16 -14.97 1.63 0.30
N ASN A 17 -15.90 1.77 1.24
CA ASN A 17 -15.56 2.32 2.56
C ASN A 17 -14.63 1.37 3.33
N PHE A 18 -14.91 0.06 3.30
CA PHE A 18 -14.04 -0.93 3.92
C PHE A 18 -12.64 -0.92 3.30
N TYR A 19 -12.53 -1.12 1.99
CA TYR A 19 -11.22 -1.17 1.35
C TYR A 19 -10.54 0.20 1.27
N GLY A 20 -11.27 1.30 1.15
CA GLY A 20 -10.72 2.65 1.22
C GLY A 20 -10.04 2.93 2.56
N TYR A 21 -10.63 2.42 3.64
CA TYR A 21 -10.04 2.53 4.97
C TYR A 21 -8.90 1.51 5.19
N TYR A 22 -9.12 0.22 4.95
CA TYR A 22 -8.18 -0.83 5.36
C TYR A 22 -7.03 -1.08 4.39
N LEU A 23 -7.21 -0.84 3.10
CA LEU A 23 -6.19 -1.19 2.09
C LEU A 23 -4.84 -0.48 2.30
N PRO A 24 -4.77 0.83 2.66
CA PRO A 24 -3.50 1.47 3.00
C PRO A 24 -2.75 0.76 4.13
N TYR A 25 -3.45 0.27 5.16
CA TYR A 25 -2.84 -0.44 6.28
C TYR A 25 -2.37 -1.85 5.91
N ILE A 26 -3.15 -2.55 5.08
CA ILE A 26 -2.76 -3.86 4.53
C ILE A 26 -1.47 -3.71 3.70
N LEU A 27 -1.43 -2.73 2.79
CA LEU A 27 -0.25 -2.48 1.97
C LEU A 27 0.93 -2.00 2.80
N PHE A 28 0.71 -1.18 3.82
CA PHE A 28 1.74 -0.81 4.78
C PHE A 28 2.37 -2.06 5.41
N ALA A 29 1.55 -2.95 5.98
CA ALA A 29 2.03 -4.14 6.66
C ALA A 29 2.80 -5.07 5.71
N LEU A 30 2.34 -5.21 4.47
CA LEU A 30 2.98 -6.04 3.46
C LEU A 30 4.27 -5.41 2.91
N TRP A 31 4.23 -4.17 2.46
CA TRP A 31 5.37 -3.54 1.79
C TRP A 31 6.50 -3.23 2.78
N ALA A 32 6.19 -2.67 3.96
CA ALA A 32 7.25 -2.29 4.89
C ALA A 32 8.03 -3.50 5.40
N SER A 33 7.34 -4.59 5.77
CA SER A 33 7.99 -5.82 6.21
C SER A 33 8.81 -6.46 5.09
N LEU A 34 8.25 -6.56 3.89
CA LEU A 34 8.93 -7.14 2.74
C LEU A 34 10.16 -6.32 2.34
N ALA A 35 10.06 -4.99 2.36
CA ALA A 35 11.15 -4.07 2.07
C ALA A 35 12.30 -4.21 3.06
N LEU A 36 12.01 -4.24 4.37
CA LEU A 36 13.04 -4.39 5.40
C LEU A 36 13.72 -5.76 5.34
N VAL A 37 12.96 -6.84 5.12
CA VAL A 37 13.51 -8.19 4.98
C VAL A 37 14.38 -8.31 3.73
N ASP A 38 13.92 -7.76 2.60
CA ASP A 38 14.71 -7.73 1.36
C ASP A 38 15.99 -6.93 1.56
N LEU A 39 15.90 -5.71 2.09
CA LEU A 39 17.05 -4.84 2.31
C LEU A 39 18.08 -5.47 3.25
N ALA A 40 17.63 -6.10 4.34
CA ALA A 40 18.51 -6.75 5.32
C ALA A 40 19.30 -7.95 4.74
N ARG A 41 18.83 -8.55 3.65
CA ARG A 41 19.46 -9.70 2.99
C ARG A 41 20.35 -9.31 1.81
N ARG A 42 20.39 -8.02 1.45
CA ARG A 42 21.16 -7.54 0.30
C ARG A 42 22.60 -7.24 0.68
N GLU A 43 23.51 -7.94 0.02
CA GLU A 43 24.96 -7.71 0.15
C GLU A 43 25.47 -6.63 -0.82
N ASP A 44 24.66 -6.24 -1.81
CA ASP A 44 25.01 -5.26 -2.84
C ASP A 44 24.71 -3.80 -2.44
N VAL A 45 24.35 -3.54 -1.19
CA VAL A 45 23.94 -2.21 -0.70
C VAL A 45 24.98 -1.67 0.28
N THR A 46 25.46 -0.45 0.05
CA THR A 46 26.37 0.21 1.00
C THR A 46 25.65 0.56 2.30
N PRO A 47 26.35 0.64 3.45
CA PRO A 47 25.71 0.99 4.73
C PRO A 47 24.91 2.29 4.68
N LYS A 48 25.45 3.33 4.01
CA LYS A 48 24.78 4.62 3.83
C LYS A 48 23.46 4.49 3.06
N GLN A 49 23.46 3.76 1.94
CA GLN A 49 22.25 3.52 1.15
C GLN A 49 21.23 2.71 1.95
N GLY A 50 21.68 1.68 2.66
CA GLY A 50 20.84 0.88 3.55
C GLY A 50 20.15 1.74 4.60
N SER A 51 20.92 2.57 5.33
CA SER A 51 20.37 3.48 6.34
C SER A 51 19.36 4.47 5.78
N LEU A 52 19.59 5.01 4.58
CA LEU A 52 18.64 5.92 3.93
C LEU A 52 17.31 5.23 3.58
N TRP A 53 17.38 4.02 3.03
CA TRP A 53 16.17 3.25 2.73
C TRP A 53 15.44 2.81 3.99
N THR A 54 16.16 2.34 5.02
CA THR A 54 15.56 2.03 6.32
C THR A 54 14.86 3.26 6.90
N ALA A 55 15.50 4.44 6.87
CA ALA A 55 14.88 5.67 7.34
C ALA A 55 13.61 6.02 6.54
N ALA A 56 13.63 5.92 5.21
CA ALA A 56 12.45 6.17 4.39
C ALA A 56 11.30 5.20 4.72
N ILE A 57 11.60 3.91 4.88
CA ILE A 57 10.62 2.85 5.22
C ILE A 57 10.07 3.02 6.65
N VAL A 58 10.85 3.53 7.60
CA VAL A 58 10.37 3.72 8.98
C VAL A 58 9.58 5.01 9.12
N VAL A 59 10.02 6.11 8.51
CA VAL A 59 9.39 7.44 8.65
C VAL A 59 8.10 7.54 7.86
N ILE A 60 8.06 7.00 6.64
CA ILE A 60 6.86 7.04 5.78
C ILE A 60 6.58 5.64 5.24
N PRO A 61 6.07 4.71 6.05
CA PRO A 61 6.15 3.29 5.72
C PRO A 61 5.51 2.86 4.40
N LEU A 62 4.31 3.36 4.09
CA LEU A 62 3.65 3.00 2.84
C LEU A 62 4.43 3.52 1.62
N LEU A 63 4.76 4.82 1.61
CA LEU A 63 5.44 5.45 0.46
C LEU A 63 6.92 5.06 0.37
N GLY A 64 7.62 5.02 1.50
CA GLY A 64 9.02 4.64 1.59
C GLY A 64 9.26 3.20 1.16
N ALA A 65 8.42 2.26 1.62
CA ALA A 65 8.51 0.86 1.19
C ALA A 65 8.11 0.66 -0.27
N GLY A 66 7.05 1.33 -0.73
CA GLY A 66 6.67 1.32 -2.14
C GLY A 66 7.79 1.85 -3.05
N ALA A 67 8.37 3.00 -2.68
CA ALA A 67 9.50 3.60 -3.39
C ALA A 67 10.73 2.69 -3.36
N TYR A 68 11.03 2.05 -2.23
CA TYR A 68 12.13 1.09 -2.13
C TYR A 68 11.95 -0.07 -3.12
N HIS A 69 10.77 -0.67 -3.19
CA HIS A 69 10.53 -1.79 -4.11
C HIS A 69 10.69 -1.38 -5.58
N ILE A 70 10.29 -0.16 -5.94
CA ILE A 70 10.32 0.32 -7.32
C ILE A 70 11.73 0.81 -7.71
N PHE A 71 12.36 1.62 -6.87
CA PHE A 71 13.59 2.36 -7.19
C PHE A 71 14.82 1.93 -6.39
N GLY A 72 14.63 1.24 -5.26
CA GLY A 72 15.72 0.83 -4.37
C GLY A 72 16.53 -0.36 -4.86
N GLY A 73 16.23 -0.94 -6.02
CA GLY A 73 16.89 -2.14 -6.54
C GLY A 73 16.49 -3.41 -5.79
N SER A 74 15.26 -3.46 -5.26
CA SER A 74 14.73 -4.60 -4.51
C SER A 74 14.86 -5.92 -5.29
N LYS A 75 15.27 -6.99 -4.60
CA LYS A 75 15.56 -8.33 -5.16
C LYS A 75 14.52 -9.39 -4.79
N ILE A 76 13.34 -8.96 -4.34
CA ILE A 76 12.21 -9.86 -4.14
C ILE A 76 11.82 -10.56 -5.44
N PRO A 77 11.25 -11.77 -5.39
CA PRO A 77 10.80 -12.48 -6.58
C PRO A 77 9.85 -11.63 -7.44
N ASP A 78 10.00 -11.73 -8.77
CA ASP A 78 9.20 -10.95 -9.72
C ASP A 78 7.70 -11.11 -9.55
N TRP A 79 7.24 -12.32 -9.20
CA TRP A 79 5.82 -12.56 -8.94
C TRP A 79 5.32 -11.72 -7.74
N ALA A 80 6.11 -11.62 -6.67
CA ALA A 80 5.78 -10.84 -5.49
C ALA A 80 5.78 -9.35 -5.82
N LYS A 81 6.77 -8.89 -6.60
CA LYS A 81 6.82 -7.50 -7.08
C LYS A 81 5.60 -7.15 -7.93
N LYS A 82 5.22 -8.00 -8.88
CA LYS A 82 4.05 -7.81 -9.75
C LYS A 82 2.73 -7.82 -8.98
N SER A 83 2.50 -8.83 -8.15
CA SER A 83 1.22 -8.99 -7.46
C SER A 83 1.08 -8.06 -6.26
N LEU A 84 2.09 -8.01 -5.38
CA LEU A 84 1.98 -7.32 -4.10
C LEU A 84 2.30 -5.84 -4.22
N VAL A 85 3.31 -5.45 -5.01
CA VAL A 85 3.72 -4.04 -5.15
C VAL A 85 2.92 -3.36 -6.26
N TYR A 86 3.03 -3.82 -7.51
CA TYR A 86 2.31 -3.16 -8.61
C TYR A 86 0.80 -3.41 -8.54
N GLY A 87 0.38 -4.66 -8.29
CA GLY A 87 -1.04 -5.00 -8.12
C GLY A 87 -1.66 -4.31 -6.91
N GLY A 88 -0.99 -4.38 -5.75
CA GLY A 88 -1.43 -3.68 -4.54
C GLY A 88 -1.52 -2.15 -4.73
N GLY A 89 -0.50 -1.54 -5.31
CA GLY A 89 -0.47 -0.10 -5.58
C GLY A 89 -1.53 0.32 -6.60
N GLY A 90 -1.72 -0.47 -7.65
CA GLY A 90 -2.78 -0.26 -8.63
C GLY A 90 -4.17 -0.35 -8.00
N LEU A 91 -4.40 -1.31 -7.12
CA LEU A 91 -5.66 -1.44 -6.39
C LEU A 91 -5.89 -0.24 -5.45
N LEU A 92 -4.85 0.23 -4.75
CA LEU A 92 -4.94 1.42 -3.90
C LEU A 92 -5.35 2.65 -4.72
N ILE A 93 -4.69 2.88 -5.85
CA ILE A 93 -5.01 4.00 -6.75
C ILE A 93 -6.44 3.86 -7.26
N LEU A 94 -6.86 2.66 -7.69
CA LEU A 94 -8.22 2.42 -8.15
C LEU A 94 -9.27 2.74 -7.07
N VAL A 95 -9.05 2.26 -5.84
CA VAL A 95 -9.96 2.51 -4.71
C VAL A 95 -10.04 4.00 -4.41
N ILE A 96 -8.91 4.72 -4.38
CA ILE A 96 -8.90 6.17 -4.16
C ILE A 96 -9.66 6.89 -5.27
N LEU A 97 -9.40 6.56 -6.54
CA LEU A 97 -10.05 7.20 -7.68
C LEU A 97 -11.55 6.96 -7.66
N VAL A 98 -11.99 5.72 -7.49
CA VAL A 98 -13.43 5.39 -7.47
C VAL A 98 -14.11 6.05 -6.28
N SER A 99 -13.53 5.99 -5.08
CA SER A 99 -14.12 6.62 -3.89
C SER A 99 -14.21 8.13 -4.04
N SER A 100 -13.19 8.77 -4.62
CA SER A 100 -13.18 10.23 -4.85
C SER A 100 -14.21 10.66 -5.90
N LEU A 101 -14.39 9.89 -6.97
CA LEU A 101 -15.29 10.22 -8.08
C LEU A 101 -16.75 9.90 -7.74
N ALA A 102 -16.99 8.75 -7.12
CA ALA A 102 -18.33 8.31 -6.72
C ALA A 102 -18.81 8.98 -5.44
N LYS A 103 -17.92 9.68 -4.71
CA LYS A 103 -18.20 10.33 -3.43
C LYS A 103 -18.79 9.36 -2.40
N PHE A 104 -18.18 8.18 -2.33
CA PHE A 104 -18.48 7.18 -1.30
C PHE A 104 -18.04 7.65 0.10
#